data_AF-A0A524IAY0-F1
#
_entry.id   AF-A0A524IAY0-F1
#
_cell.length_a   1.000
_cell.length_b   1.000
_cell.length_c   1.000
_cell.angle_alpha   90.00
_cell.angle_beta   90.00
_cell.angle_gamma   90.00
#
_symmetry.space_group_name_H-M   'P 1'
#
loop_
_entity.id
_entity.type
_entity.pdbx_description
1 polymer ?
#
loop_
_entity_poly.entity_id
_entity_poly.type
_entity_poly.pdbx_seq_one_letter_code
_entity_poly.pdbx_strand_id
1 'polypeptide(L)'
;MPDREERHLGNSKTLPWRLELGASCLNASSVEVLVWAPKAHSLAVKIIGSVSEPIPLSQESFGYWEGTVQDISPGTRYQYLLNDTIERPDPASRSQPDGVHGPSEIIDPHTFSWTDREWRGMPLEQYIIYELHTGTFTPEGTFDAMINRLPYLRDQVGITAIELLPVAQCPGTRNWGYDGVYLFAPQNNYGGPDGLKRLVDACHAAGLAVIMDVVYNHLGPEGNYLADLGPYFTDTYRTPWGSAINYDGPESDPVRHFVISNAVYWTHEYHIDALRLDAIHGIFDFSAKHLLQDIGEAVHAEGQRLNREVHVIAESDLNDARIISPISRGGYGLNGQWSDDFHHALHAVLTKERKGYYE
;
A
#
# COMPACT_ATOMS: atom_id res chain seq x y z
N MET A 1 14.55 27.81 -6.85
CA MET A 1 13.46 26.83 -7.00
C MET A 1 12.85 26.55 -5.62
N PRO A 2 11.95 27.41 -5.12
CA PRO A 2 11.34 27.28 -3.80
C PRO A 2 10.17 26.27 -3.74
N ASP A 3 10.01 25.43 -4.77
CA ASP A 3 8.72 24.84 -5.18
C ASP A 3 8.58 23.34 -4.81
N ARG A 4 9.56 22.74 -4.12
CA ARG A 4 9.53 21.33 -3.67
C ARG A 4 9.24 21.16 -2.17
N GLU A 5 9.61 22.13 -1.31
CA GLU A 5 9.18 22.12 0.11
C GLU A 5 7.65 22.15 0.23
N GLU A 6 6.94 22.89 -0.63
CA GLU A 6 5.47 22.93 -0.64
C GLU A 6 4.81 21.63 -1.16
N ARG A 7 5.55 20.81 -1.92
CA ARG A 7 5.07 19.50 -2.42
C ARG A 7 5.31 18.37 -1.40
N HIS A 8 6.44 18.38 -0.70
CA HIS A 8 6.74 17.40 0.34
C HIS A 8 6.03 17.70 1.67
N LEU A 9 5.66 18.96 1.92
CA LEU A 9 4.84 19.40 3.04
C LEU A 9 3.42 19.79 2.58
N GLY A 10 2.74 18.94 1.82
CA GLY A 10 1.28 18.92 1.69
C GLY A 10 0.53 20.24 1.40
N ASN A 11 1.13 21.25 0.76
CA ASN A 11 0.50 22.58 0.63
C ASN A 11 0.24 23.06 -0.81
N SER A 12 0.57 22.26 -1.83
CA SER A 12 0.14 22.55 -3.21
C SER A 12 -1.31 22.09 -3.43
N LYS A 13 -2.30 22.89 -3.02
CA LYS A 13 -3.74 22.64 -3.23
C LYS A 13 -4.21 22.63 -4.70
N THR A 14 -3.31 22.73 -5.69
CA THR A 14 -3.68 22.96 -7.10
C THR A 14 -3.16 21.93 -8.10
N LEU A 15 -2.23 21.06 -7.72
CA LEU A 15 -1.75 19.99 -8.62
C LEU A 15 -2.45 18.67 -8.28
N PRO A 16 -2.84 17.87 -9.29
CA PRO A 16 -3.34 16.53 -9.03
C PRO A 16 -2.26 15.69 -8.34
N TRP A 17 -2.65 14.90 -7.34
CA TRP A 17 -1.75 13.96 -6.70
C TRP A 17 -1.22 12.96 -7.74
N ARG A 18 0.05 12.58 -7.62
CA ARG A 18 0.70 11.51 -8.37
C ARG A 18 1.66 10.78 -7.45
N LEU A 19 1.82 9.47 -7.62
CA LEU A 19 2.90 8.75 -6.95
C LEU A 19 4.23 9.16 -7.58
N GLU A 20 5.09 9.82 -6.81
CA GLU A 20 6.42 10.24 -7.30
C GLU A 20 7.45 9.13 -7.20
N LEU A 21 7.33 8.25 -6.20
CA LEU A 21 8.25 7.13 -5.96
C LEU A 21 8.14 6.07 -7.05
N GLY A 22 9.29 5.46 -7.37
CA GLY A 22 9.41 4.43 -8.39
C GLY A 22 9.40 5.01 -9.80
N ALA A 23 8.87 4.23 -10.75
CA ALA A 23 8.73 4.63 -12.15
C ALA A 23 7.34 5.24 -12.45
N SER A 24 7.32 6.50 -12.88
CA SER A 24 6.11 7.24 -13.26
C SER A 24 6.18 7.77 -14.69
N CYS A 25 5.19 7.41 -15.51
CA CYS A 25 5.10 7.88 -16.89
C CYS A 25 4.90 9.40 -16.94
N LEU A 26 5.80 10.13 -17.61
CA LEU A 26 5.64 11.56 -17.91
C LEU A 26 4.80 11.77 -19.17
N ASN A 27 4.95 10.87 -20.13
CA ASN A 27 4.18 10.78 -21.37
C ASN A 27 4.32 9.36 -21.95
N ALA A 28 3.82 9.15 -23.18
CA ALA A 28 3.79 7.83 -23.81
C ALA A 28 5.16 7.19 -24.08
N SER A 29 6.26 7.95 -23.99
CA SER A 29 7.61 7.47 -24.32
C SER A 29 8.68 7.90 -23.33
N SER A 30 8.31 8.36 -22.12
CA SER A 30 9.29 8.72 -21.10
C SER A 30 8.75 8.51 -19.69
N VAL A 31 9.65 8.12 -18.81
CA VAL A 31 9.37 7.77 -17.42
C VAL A 31 10.33 8.54 -16.52
N GLU A 32 9.77 9.21 -15.53
CA GLU A 32 10.51 9.77 -14.40
C GLU A 32 10.69 8.68 -13.35
N VAL A 33 11.91 8.55 -12.84
CA VAL A 33 12.27 7.59 -11.81
C VAL A 33 12.72 8.35 -10.58
N LEU A 34 12.17 8.02 -9.42
CA LEU A 34 12.59 8.55 -8.13
C LEU A 34 12.70 7.41 -7.10
N VAL A 35 13.87 7.26 -6.49
CA VAL A 35 14.12 6.20 -5.50
C VAL A 35 14.99 6.71 -4.37
N TRP A 36 14.64 6.35 -3.14
CA TRP A 36 15.44 6.68 -1.98
C TRP A 36 16.49 5.60 -1.74
N ALA A 37 17.77 5.99 -1.85
CA ALA A 37 18.89 5.08 -1.67
C ALA A 37 20.10 5.83 -1.12
N PRO A 38 20.04 6.34 0.13
CA PRO A 38 21.07 7.21 0.70
C PRO A 38 22.44 6.54 0.86
N LYS A 39 22.49 5.20 0.87
CA LYS A 39 23.73 4.42 0.99
C LYS A 39 24.38 4.09 -0.36
N ALA A 40 23.69 4.35 -1.47
CA ALA A 40 24.23 4.12 -2.80
C ALA A 40 25.28 5.20 -3.15
N HIS A 41 26.31 4.82 -3.88
CA HIS A 41 27.28 5.75 -4.48
C HIS A 41 27.14 5.83 -6.01
N SER A 42 26.48 4.86 -6.63
CA SER A 42 25.96 4.95 -7.99
C SER A 42 24.60 4.25 -8.06
N LEU A 43 23.73 4.75 -8.93
CA LEU A 43 22.43 4.14 -9.20
C LEU A 43 22.06 4.35 -10.66
N ALA A 44 21.59 3.30 -11.31
CA ALA A 44 21.16 3.34 -12.71
C ALA A 44 19.91 2.49 -12.94
N VAL A 45 19.16 2.80 -13.99
CA VAL A 45 18.03 2.01 -14.48
C VAL A 45 18.50 1.07 -15.59
N LYS A 46 18.36 -0.24 -15.38
CA LYS A 46 18.65 -1.27 -16.37
C LYS A 46 17.35 -1.76 -16.99
N ILE A 47 17.21 -1.57 -18.31
CA ILE A 47 16.06 -2.07 -19.07
C ILE A 47 16.30 -3.52 -19.48
N ILE A 48 15.37 -4.40 -19.15
CA ILE A 48 15.50 -5.84 -19.43
C ILE A 48 15.27 -6.11 -20.91
N GLY A 49 16.17 -6.89 -21.52
CA GLY A 49 16.14 -7.20 -22.95
C GLY A 49 16.71 -6.10 -23.86
N SER A 50 17.16 -4.98 -23.29
CA SER A 50 17.90 -3.95 -24.03
C SER A 50 19.39 -4.27 -24.10
N VAL A 51 20.03 -3.91 -25.21
CA VAL A 51 21.50 -3.94 -25.37
C VAL A 51 22.15 -2.61 -24.97
N SER A 52 21.35 -1.60 -24.64
CA SER A 52 21.84 -0.30 -24.17
C SER A 52 22.43 -0.41 -22.76
N GLU A 53 23.42 0.43 -22.49
CA GLU A 53 23.98 0.58 -21.14
C GLU A 53 22.91 1.03 -20.12
N PRO A 54 23.03 0.63 -18.84
CA PRO A 54 22.19 1.14 -17.77
C PRO A 54 22.20 2.67 -17.72
N ILE A 55 21.04 3.27 -17.50
CA ILE A 55 20.83 4.72 -17.56
C ILE A 55 21.07 5.31 -16.17
N PRO A 56 22.13 6.12 -15.96
CA PRO A 56 22.47 6.62 -14.64
C PRO A 56 21.41 7.60 -14.11
N LEU A 57 21.13 7.50 -12.82
CA LEU A 57 20.33 8.45 -12.06
C LEU A 57 21.26 9.48 -11.39
N SER A 58 20.73 10.67 -11.15
CA SER A 58 21.43 11.75 -10.45
C SER A 58 21.06 11.73 -8.97
N GLN A 59 22.04 11.87 -8.10
CA GLN A 59 21.81 12.00 -6.68
C GLN A 59 21.24 13.38 -6.36
N GLU A 60 20.15 13.40 -5.62
CA GLU A 60 19.42 14.59 -5.20
C GLU A 60 19.54 14.80 -3.69
N SER A 61 18.88 15.87 -3.22
CA SER A 61 18.79 16.16 -1.78
C SER A 61 18.13 15.02 -1.00
N PHE A 62 18.47 14.90 0.29
CA PHE A 62 17.86 13.94 1.22
C PHE A 62 18.02 12.44 0.86
N GLY A 63 19.01 12.10 0.02
CA GLY A 63 19.35 10.70 -0.30
C GLY A 63 18.49 10.08 -1.41
N TYR A 64 17.71 10.89 -2.11
CA TYR A 64 16.98 10.46 -3.31
C TYR A 64 17.89 10.43 -4.53
N TRP A 65 17.51 9.59 -5.48
CA TRP A 65 18.09 9.51 -6.81
C TRP A 65 16.99 9.71 -7.84
N GLU A 66 17.19 10.61 -8.80
CA GLU A 66 16.20 10.93 -9.82
C GLU A 66 16.77 10.84 -11.24
N GLY A 67 15.90 10.58 -12.22
CA GLY A 67 16.28 10.62 -13.62
C GLY A 67 15.12 10.37 -14.55
N THR A 68 15.28 10.77 -15.81
CA THR A 68 14.29 10.52 -16.86
C THR A 68 14.83 9.49 -17.84
N VAL A 69 14.09 8.41 -18.01
CA VAL A 69 14.37 7.37 -19.00
C VAL A 69 13.51 7.65 -20.24
N GLN A 70 14.17 7.84 -21.37
CA GLN A 70 13.52 8.13 -22.66
C GLN A 70 13.30 6.85 -23.47
N ASP A 71 12.44 6.94 -24.48
CA ASP A 71 12.16 5.90 -25.47
C ASP A 71 11.69 4.56 -24.87
N ILE A 72 10.98 4.62 -23.75
CA ILE A 72 10.35 3.46 -23.10
C ILE A 72 8.86 3.66 -22.91
N SER A 73 8.10 2.57 -23.00
CA SER A 73 6.65 2.56 -22.87
C SER A 73 6.20 1.77 -21.64
N PRO A 74 4.95 1.95 -21.19
CA PRO A 74 4.32 1.02 -20.25
C PRO A 74 4.45 -0.44 -20.71
N GLY A 75 4.58 -1.35 -19.75
CA GLY A 75 4.92 -2.76 -19.97
C GLY A 75 6.42 -3.05 -20.03
N THR A 76 7.27 -2.03 -20.16
CA THR A 76 8.73 -2.21 -20.14
C THR A 76 9.19 -2.74 -18.78
N ARG A 77 10.04 -3.78 -18.82
CA ARG A 77 10.64 -4.41 -17.64
C ARG A 77 11.97 -3.73 -17.28
N TYR A 78 12.20 -3.48 -16.00
CA TYR A 78 13.43 -2.84 -15.53
C TYR A 78 13.85 -3.29 -14.13
N GLN A 79 15.11 -3.02 -13.79
CA GLN A 79 15.69 -3.15 -12.46
C GLN A 79 16.59 -1.93 -12.18
N TYR A 80 16.84 -1.64 -10.91
CA TYR A 80 17.91 -0.75 -10.50
C TYR A 80 19.23 -1.50 -10.43
N LEU A 81 20.29 -0.89 -10.95
CA LEU A 81 21.67 -1.30 -10.76
C LEU A 81 22.28 -0.40 -9.68
N LEU A 82 22.40 -0.94 -8.47
CA LEU A 82 23.02 -0.26 -7.33
C LEU A 82 24.52 -0.53 -7.33
N ASN A 83 25.30 0.54 -7.12
CA ASN A 83 26.75 0.46 -6.91
C ASN A 83 27.45 -0.38 -8.01
N ASP A 84 26.97 -0.21 -9.24
CA ASP A 84 27.42 -0.87 -10.48
C ASP A 84 27.40 -2.41 -10.49
N THR A 85 26.86 -3.05 -9.44
CA THR A 85 27.06 -4.50 -9.21
C THR A 85 25.81 -5.25 -8.76
N ILE A 86 24.87 -4.57 -8.12
CA ILE A 86 23.73 -5.22 -7.49
C ILE A 86 22.45 -4.85 -8.25
N GLU A 87 21.81 -5.83 -8.87
CA GLU A 87 20.52 -5.63 -9.54
C GLU A 87 19.37 -5.87 -8.57
N ARG A 88 18.44 -4.92 -8.48
CA ARG A 88 17.25 -5.00 -7.62
C ARG A 88 15.99 -4.53 -8.33
N PRO A 89 14.84 -5.14 -8.03
CA PRO A 89 13.56 -4.56 -8.41
C PRO A 89 13.34 -3.22 -7.71
N ASP A 90 12.43 -2.41 -8.25
CA ASP A 90 12.04 -1.15 -7.63
C ASP A 90 11.24 -1.41 -6.34
N PRO A 91 11.66 -0.88 -5.18
CA PRO A 91 10.88 -0.99 -3.94
C PRO A 91 9.48 -0.37 -4.04
N ALA A 92 9.29 0.64 -4.90
CA ALA A 92 8.00 1.26 -5.20
C ALA A 92 7.36 0.69 -6.49
N SER A 93 7.74 -0.53 -6.89
CA SER A 93 7.21 -1.18 -8.09
C SER A 93 5.68 -1.25 -8.07
N ARG A 94 5.05 -0.85 -9.18
CA ARG A 94 3.61 -0.99 -9.40
C ARG A 94 3.20 -2.36 -9.92
N SER A 95 4.15 -3.17 -10.42
CA SER A 95 3.88 -4.50 -10.96
C SER A 95 5.14 -5.37 -10.89
N GLN A 96 4.99 -6.58 -10.32
CA GLN A 96 6.03 -7.61 -10.21
C GLN A 96 5.59 -8.89 -10.95
N PRO A 97 5.59 -8.86 -12.29
CA PRO A 97 4.99 -9.89 -13.13
C PRO A 97 5.68 -11.25 -12.99
N ASP A 98 6.99 -11.25 -12.76
CA ASP A 98 7.82 -12.45 -12.62
C ASP A 98 8.16 -12.76 -11.14
N GLY A 99 7.33 -12.27 -10.20
CA GLY A 99 7.46 -12.49 -8.76
C GLY A 99 8.44 -11.53 -8.07
N VAL A 100 8.68 -11.79 -6.78
CA VAL A 100 9.39 -10.84 -5.89
C VAL A 100 10.87 -10.62 -6.20
N HIS A 101 11.48 -11.51 -6.99
CA HIS A 101 12.88 -11.39 -7.45
C HIS A 101 12.99 -10.88 -8.89
N GLY A 102 11.87 -10.89 -9.62
CA GLY A 102 11.81 -10.53 -11.02
C GLY A 102 11.89 -9.02 -11.24
N PRO A 103 12.13 -8.60 -12.48
CA PRO A 103 12.14 -7.19 -12.84
C PRO A 103 10.78 -6.53 -12.60
N SER A 104 10.82 -5.26 -12.24
CA SER A 104 9.64 -4.42 -12.12
C SER A 104 9.12 -4.04 -13.49
N GLU A 105 7.82 -3.77 -13.59
CA GLU A 105 7.15 -3.35 -14.80
C GLU A 105 6.63 -1.92 -14.68
N ILE A 106 6.88 -1.11 -15.71
CA ILE A 106 6.33 0.23 -15.80
C ILE A 106 4.83 0.15 -16.09
N ILE A 107 4.04 0.79 -15.24
CA ILE A 107 2.58 0.89 -15.37
C ILE A 107 2.22 2.36 -15.63
N ASP A 108 1.46 2.61 -16.69
CA ASP A 108 0.74 3.87 -16.84
C ASP A 108 -0.59 3.78 -16.09
N PRO A 109 -0.80 4.59 -15.05
CA PRO A 109 -1.99 4.50 -14.21
C PRO A 109 -3.27 4.91 -14.96
N HIS A 110 -3.14 5.65 -16.06
CA HIS A 110 -4.26 6.25 -16.80
C HIS A 110 -4.80 5.37 -17.94
N THR A 111 -4.24 4.18 -18.16
CA THR A 111 -4.71 3.24 -19.19
C THR A 111 -6.06 2.62 -18.85
N PHE A 112 -6.35 2.46 -17.56
CA PHE A 112 -7.63 1.93 -17.09
C PHE A 112 -8.73 3.01 -17.13
N SER A 113 -9.86 2.67 -17.74
CA SER A 113 -11.01 3.58 -17.88
C SER A 113 -12.07 3.28 -16.82
N TRP A 114 -11.98 3.98 -15.68
CA TRP A 114 -12.96 3.91 -14.60
C TRP A 114 -14.37 4.33 -15.04
N THR A 115 -15.39 3.65 -14.51
CA THR A 115 -16.82 3.93 -14.72
C THR A 115 -17.52 4.47 -13.47
N ASP A 116 -16.82 4.49 -12.33
CA ASP A 116 -17.31 4.87 -11.00
C ASP A 116 -17.34 6.38 -10.71
N ARG A 117 -17.42 7.25 -11.72
CA ARG A 117 -17.30 8.72 -11.54
C ARG A 117 -18.33 9.34 -10.59
N GLU A 118 -19.47 8.67 -10.37
CA GLU A 118 -20.52 9.10 -9.44
C GLU A 118 -20.41 8.46 -8.05
N TRP A 119 -19.48 7.52 -7.86
CA TRP A 119 -19.22 6.93 -6.55
C TRP A 119 -18.59 7.96 -5.61
N ARG A 120 -19.10 8.01 -4.37
CA ARG A 120 -18.67 8.97 -3.34
C ARG A 120 -18.21 8.28 -2.05
N GLY A 121 -18.12 6.95 -2.02
CA GLY A 121 -17.97 6.19 -0.78
C GLY A 121 -19.27 6.16 0.03
N MET A 122 -19.16 5.68 1.27
CA MET A 122 -20.27 5.45 2.18
C MET A 122 -19.85 5.73 3.64
N PRO A 123 -20.76 6.20 4.50
CA PRO A 123 -20.50 6.33 5.94
C PRO A 123 -20.11 5.00 6.59
N LEU A 124 -19.12 5.03 7.48
CA LEU A 124 -18.60 3.82 8.13
C LEU A 124 -19.70 3.06 8.89
N GLU A 125 -20.68 3.75 9.50
CA GLU A 125 -21.82 3.10 10.16
C GLU A 125 -22.72 2.25 9.24
N GLN A 126 -22.58 2.39 7.93
CA GLN A 126 -23.30 1.56 6.95
C GLN A 126 -22.48 0.34 6.50
N TYR A 127 -21.24 0.18 6.97
CA TYR A 127 -20.39 -0.94 6.58
C TYR A 127 -20.86 -2.24 7.25
N ILE A 128 -21.27 -3.19 6.41
CA ILE A 128 -21.46 -4.60 6.73
C ILE A 128 -20.37 -5.33 5.95
N ILE A 129 -19.29 -5.64 6.65
CA ILE A 129 -18.03 -6.08 6.07
C ILE A 129 -18.06 -7.59 5.82
N TYR A 130 -17.64 -7.99 4.63
CA TYR A 130 -17.33 -9.38 4.31
C TYR A 130 -15.84 -9.49 3.95
N GLU A 131 -15.06 -10.08 4.85
CA GLU A 131 -13.63 -10.33 4.64
C GLU A 131 -13.43 -11.52 3.68
N LEU A 132 -12.56 -11.35 2.68
CA LEU A 132 -12.30 -12.38 1.69
C LEU A 132 -10.84 -12.39 1.23
N HIS A 133 -10.32 -13.63 1.12
CA HIS A 133 -9.02 -13.92 0.57
C HIS A 133 -9.14 -14.23 -0.93
N THR A 134 -8.54 -13.39 -1.79
CA THR A 134 -8.66 -13.48 -3.25
C THR A 134 -8.29 -14.86 -3.78
N GLY A 135 -7.20 -15.46 -3.29
CA GLY A 135 -6.71 -16.75 -3.78
C GLY A 135 -7.56 -17.97 -3.41
N THR A 136 -8.56 -17.85 -2.54
CA THR A 136 -9.40 -18.98 -2.09
C THR A 136 -10.89 -18.74 -2.22
N PHE A 137 -11.34 -17.50 -2.42
CA PHE A 137 -12.75 -17.17 -2.50
C PHE A 137 -13.45 -17.79 -3.73
N THR A 138 -12.72 -17.94 -4.83
CA THR A 138 -13.17 -18.66 -6.02
C THR A 138 -12.17 -19.74 -6.43
N PRO A 139 -12.59 -20.76 -7.21
CA PRO A 139 -11.66 -21.78 -7.74
C PRO A 139 -10.51 -21.20 -8.57
N GLU A 140 -10.76 -20.10 -9.29
CA GLU A 140 -9.77 -19.41 -10.10
C GLU A 140 -8.78 -18.60 -9.25
N GLY A 141 -9.21 -18.09 -8.09
CA GLY A 141 -8.36 -17.33 -7.17
C GLY A 141 -7.91 -15.97 -7.71
N THR A 142 -8.76 -15.28 -8.47
CA THR A 142 -8.44 -14.00 -9.14
C THR A 142 -9.48 -12.92 -8.86
N PHE A 143 -9.06 -11.66 -8.96
CA PHE A 143 -9.95 -10.49 -8.81
C PHE A 143 -11.16 -10.56 -9.76
N ASP A 144 -10.93 -10.91 -11.03
CA ASP A 144 -11.99 -11.01 -12.03
C ASP A 144 -13.03 -12.09 -11.69
N ALA A 145 -12.60 -13.21 -11.09
CA ALA A 145 -13.53 -14.27 -10.70
C ALA A 145 -14.44 -13.83 -9.55
N MET A 146 -13.96 -12.95 -8.65
CA MET A 146 -14.76 -12.40 -7.55
C MET A 146 -15.92 -11.53 -8.05
N ILE A 147 -15.76 -10.84 -9.20
CA ILE A 147 -16.79 -9.97 -9.80
C ILE A 147 -18.10 -10.73 -10.01
N ASN A 148 -18.03 -12.00 -10.42
CA ASN A 148 -19.20 -12.85 -10.65
C ASN A 148 -19.99 -13.17 -9.36
N ARG A 149 -19.42 -12.92 -8.18
CA ARG A 149 -20.04 -13.16 -6.87
C ARG A 149 -20.66 -11.91 -6.26
N LEU A 150 -20.37 -10.71 -6.79
CA LEU A 150 -20.87 -9.45 -6.23
C LEU A 150 -22.41 -9.39 -6.14
N PRO A 151 -23.20 -9.84 -7.16
CA PRO A 151 -24.66 -9.84 -7.04
C PRO A 151 -25.16 -10.72 -5.90
N TYR A 152 -24.53 -11.88 -5.68
CA TYR A 152 -24.88 -12.76 -4.56
C TYR A 152 -24.56 -12.10 -3.22
N LEU A 153 -23.34 -11.57 -3.07
CA LEU A 153 -22.90 -10.91 -1.85
C LEU A 153 -23.81 -9.72 -1.49
N ARG A 154 -24.11 -8.86 -2.46
CA ARG A 154 -24.99 -7.70 -2.25
C ARG A 154 -26.43 -8.09 -2.01
N ASP A 155 -27.05 -8.84 -2.92
CA ASP A 155 -28.51 -9.00 -2.95
C ASP A 155 -29.01 -10.13 -2.03
N GLN A 156 -28.18 -11.15 -1.78
CA GLN A 156 -28.58 -12.31 -0.97
C GLN A 156 -27.95 -12.30 0.42
N VAL A 157 -26.67 -11.95 0.54
CA VAL A 157 -26.00 -11.85 1.85
C VAL A 157 -26.31 -10.51 2.51
N GLY A 158 -26.41 -9.43 1.73
CA GLY A 158 -26.76 -8.10 2.23
C GLY A 158 -25.56 -7.29 2.73
N ILE A 159 -24.36 -7.59 2.24
CA ILE A 159 -23.15 -6.85 2.61
C ILE A 159 -23.12 -5.50 1.90
N THR A 160 -22.37 -4.55 2.45
CA THR A 160 -22.15 -3.23 1.82
C THR A 160 -20.69 -2.95 1.56
N ALA A 161 -19.77 -3.72 2.15
CA ALA A 161 -18.34 -3.60 1.93
C ALA A 161 -17.69 -4.98 1.84
N ILE A 162 -16.75 -5.15 0.90
CA ILE A 162 -15.81 -6.27 0.91
C ILE A 162 -14.50 -5.81 1.56
N GLU A 163 -13.88 -6.67 2.36
CA GLU A 163 -12.52 -6.46 2.87
C GLU A 163 -11.58 -7.49 2.26
N LEU A 164 -10.64 -7.01 1.45
CA LEU A 164 -9.62 -7.84 0.85
C LEU A 164 -8.53 -8.07 1.89
N LEU A 165 -8.18 -9.34 2.14
CA LEU A 165 -6.87 -9.66 2.73
C LEU A 165 -5.75 -9.05 1.88
N PRO A 166 -4.54 -8.84 2.43
CA PRO A 166 -3.53 -8.03 1.77
C PRO A 166 -3.17 -8.55 0.37
N VAL A 167 -3.13 -7.62 -0.58
CA VAL A 167 -2.86 -7.95 -2.00
C VAL A 167 -1.49 -7.48 -2.47
N ALA A 168 -0.66 -6.90 -1.60
CA ALA A 168 0.70 -6.51 -1.95
C ALA A 168 1.51 -7.73 -2.42
N GLN A 169 2.43 -7.53 -3.37
CA GLN A 169 3.17 -8.64 -3.95
C GLN A 169 3.99 -9.35 -2.87
N CYS A 170 3.76 -10.66 -2.77
CA CYS A 170 4.39 -11.58 -1.84
C CYS A 170 5.04 -12.76 -2.60
N PRO A 171 5.93 -13.53 -1.95
CA PRO A 171 6.58 -14.68 -2.57
C PRO A 171 5.60 -15.83 -2.84
N GLY A 172 5.87 -16.57 -3.92
CA GLY A 172 5.08 -17.74 -4.30
C GLY A 172 3.72 -17.42 -4.93
N THR A 173 2.87 -18.44 -5.03
CA THR A 173 1.56 -18.36 -5.70
C THR A 173 0.38 -18.50 -4.74
N ARG A 174 0.64 -18.81 -3.46
CA ARG A 174 -0.36 -18.91 -2.40
C ARG A 174 0.23 -18.36 -1.12
N ASN A 175 -0.37 -17.30 -0.63
CA ASN A 175 -0.01 -16.61 0.60
C ASN A 175 -1.28 -15.92 1.11
N TRP A 176 -1.41 -15.70 2.42
CA TRP A 176 -2.51 -14.90 2.96
C TRP A 176 -2.39 -13.41 2.64
N GLY A 177 -1.19 -12.93 2.33
CA GLY A 177 -0.88 -11.55 1.94
C GLY A 177 0.08 -10.85 2.91
N TYR A 178 0.16 -11.30 4.15
CA TYR A 178 0.94 -10.64 5.21
C TYR A 178 2.47 -10.73 4.98
N ASP A 179 2.94 -11.64 4.13
CA ASP A 179 4.35 -11.67 3.67
C ASP A 179 4.63 -10.71 2.49
N GLY A 180 3.82 -9.67 2.31
CA GLY A 180 3.99 -8.68 1.24
C GLY A 180 5.34 -7.95 1.34
N VAL A 181 5.98 -7.73 0.19
CA VAL A 181 7.29 -7.05 0.11
C VAL A 181 7.33 -5.87 -0.86
N TYR A 182 6.46 -5.85 -1.89
CA TYR A 182 6.26 -4.67 -2.75
C TYR A 182 4.88 -4.09 -2.50
N LEU A 183 4.81 -3.14 -1.56
CA LEU A 183 3.57 -2.56 -1.08
C LEU A 183 2.72 -1.91 -2.18
N PHE A 184 3.34 -1.48 -3.28
CA PHE A 184 2.68 -0.78 -4.39
C PHE A 184 2.22 -1.71 -5.52
N ALA A 185 2.62 -2.98 -5.51
CA ALA A 185 2.29 -3.94 -6.57
C ALA A 185 1.18 -4.88 -6.11
N PRO A 186 -0.01 -4.86 -6.72
CA PRO A 186 -0.99 -5.92 -6.54
C PRO A 186 -0.43 -7.26 -7.01
N GLN A 187 -0.70 -8.32 -6.26
CA GLN A 187 -0.21 -9.67 -6.48
C GLN A 187 -0.50 -10.14 -7.91
N ASN A 188 0.57 -10.44 -8.64
CA ASN A 188 0.53 -10.77 -10.07
C ASN A 188 -0.44 -11.91 -10.41
N ASN A 189 -0.44 -13.01 -9.64
CA ASN A 189 -1.28 -14.17 -9.94
C ASN A 189 -2.75 -14.01 -9.56
N TYR A 190 -3.14 -12.95 -8.85
CA TYR A 190 -4.54 -12.58 -8.64
C TYR A 190 -5.13 -11.79 -9.81
N GLY A 191 -4.29 -11.34 -10.76
CA GLY A 191 -4.67 -10.52 -11.90
C GLY A 191 -3.93 -9.19 -11.99
N GLY A 192 -3.03 -8.90 -11.04
CA GLY A 192 -2.18 -7.71 -11.04
C GLY A 192 -2.95 -6.39 -10.97
N PRO A 193 -2.32 -5.26 -11.37
CA PRO A 193 -2.90 -3.93 -11.33
C PRO A 193 -4.29 -3.82 -11.96
N ASP A 194 -4.43 -4.24 -13.22
CA ASP A 194 -5.68 -4.07 -13.95
C ASP A 194 -6.80 -4.98 -13.41
N GLY A 195 -6.45 -6.17 -12.90
CA GLY A 195 -7.43 -7.06 -12.26
C GLY A 195 -8.04 -6.43 -11.02
N LEU A 196 -7.22 -5.80 -10.17
CA LEU A 196 -7.71 -5.11 -8.98
C LEU A 196 -8.58 -3.90 -9.36
N LYS A 197 -8.16 -3.09 -10.35
CA LYS A 197 -8.97 -1.96 -10.84
C LYS A 197 -10.33 -2.41 -11.36
N ARG A 198 -10.39 -3.51 -12.13
CA ARG A 198 -11.67 -4.10 -12.59
C ARG A 198 -12.57 -4.54 -11.44
N LEU A 199 -12.01 -5.18 -10.41
CA LEU A 199 -12.80 -5.59 -9.25
C LEU A 199 -13.36 -4.38 -8.50
N VAL A 200 -12.55 -3.36 -8.23
CA VAL A 200 -13.00 -2.15 -7.52
C VAL A 200 -14.08 -1.42 -8.31
N ASP A 201 -13.88 -1.21 -9.62
CA ASP A 201 -14.87 -0.56 -10.48
C ASP A 201 -16.20 -1.33 -10.49
N ALA A 202 -16.14 -2.66 -10.53
CA ALA A 202 -17.32 -3.51 -10.45
C ALA A 202 -18.01 -3.46 -9.08
N CYS A 203 -17.26 -3.35 -7.99
CA CYS A 203 -17.82 -3.15 -6.65
C CYS A 203 -18.57 -1.83 -6.55
N HIS A 204 -17.96 -0.73 -7.01
CA HIS A 204 -18.60 0.59 -7.02
C HIS A 204 -19.86 0.61 -7.89
N ALA A 205 -19.82 0.00 -9.07
CA ALA A 205 -20.99 -0.16 -9.93
C ALA A 205 -22.10 -1.00 -9.27
N ALA A 206 -21.73 -1.95 -8.40
CA ALA A 206 -22.67 -2.71 -7.60
C ALA A 206 -23.16 -1.98 -6.35
N GLY A 207 -22.56 -0.84 -5.97
CA GLY A 207 -22.86 -0.12 -4.73
C GLY A 207 -22.18 -0.70 -3.49
N LEU A 208 -21.04 -1.38 -3.67
CA LEU A 208 -20.24 -1.98 -2.60
C LEU A 208 -18.94 -1.19 -2.42
N ALA A 209 -18.60 -0.91 -1.17
CA ALA A 209 -17.29 -0.35 -0.82
C ALA A 209 -16.20 -1.44 -0.82
N VAL A 210 -14.96 -1.04 -1.06
CA VAL A 210 -13.79 -1.92 -1.00
C VAL A 210 -12.81 -1.45 0.07
N ILE A 211 -12.53 -2.34 1.02
CA ILE A 211 -11.53 -2.17 2.08
C ILE A 211 -10.29 -2.96 1.69
N MET A 212 -9.12 -2.32 1.81
CA MET A 212 -7.83 -2.96 1.61
C MET A 212 -7.13 -3.17 2.96
N ASP A 213 -6.81 -4.41 3.28
CA ASP A 213 -5.90 -4.71 4.38
C ASP A 213 -4.45 -4.39 3.96
N VAL A 214 -3.77 -3.57 4.75
CA VAL A 214 -2.42 -3.07 4.49
C VAL A 214 -1.50 -3.31 5.67
N VAL A 215 -0.29 -3.80 5.36
CA VAL A 215 0.71 -4.22 6.34
C VAL A 215 1.83 -3.19 6.40
N TYR A 216 1.84 -2.38 7.46
CA TYR A 216 2.83 -1.33 7.70
C TYR A 216 3.65 -1.56 8.97
N ASN A 217 3.48 -2.69 9.64
CA ASN A 217 4.26 -3.03 10.84
C ASN A 217 5.52 -3.87 10.50
N HIS A 218 5.52 -4.60 9.38
CA HIS A 218 6.66 -5.39 8.90
C HIS A 218 6.61 -5.56 7.38
N LEU A 219 7.61 -6.27 6.83
CA LEU A 219 7.61 -6.78 5.46
C LEU A 219 7.97 -8.26 5.46
N GLY A 220 7.51 -8.98 4.43
CA GLY A 220 7.78 -10.39 4.28
C GLY A 220 9.27 -10.75 4.22
N PRO A 221 9.62 -12.01 4.58
CA PRO A 221 11.00 -12.45 4.73
C PRO A 221 11.74 -12.73 3.41
N GLU A 222 11.03 -12.84 2.28
CA GLU A 222 11.59 -13.21 0.97
C GLU A 222 11.28 -12.14 -0.08
N GLY A 223 12.31 -11.65 -0.77
CA GLY A 223 12.19 -10.67 -1.84
C GLY A 223 12.15 -9.20 -1.39
N ASN A 224 12.22 -8.94 -0.08
CA ASN A 224 12.44 -7.61 0.47
C ASN A 224 13.92 -7.21 0.38
N TYR A 225 14.21 -6.21 -0.46
CA TYR A 225 15.58 -5.71 -0.68
C TYR A 225 15.82 -4.31 -0.13
N LEU A 226 14.90 -3.73 0.65
CA LEU A 226 14.99 -2.35 1.12
C LEU A 226 16.28 -2.04 1.89
N ALA A 227 16.84 -3.03 2.60
CA ALA A 227 18.09 -2.89 3.34
C ALA A 227 19.31 -2.59 2.44
N ASP A 228 19.26 -2.96 1.16
CA ASP A 228 20.31 -2.65 0.18
C ASP A 228 20.30 -1.17 -0.25
N LEU A 229 19.14 -0.49 -0.14
CA LEU A 229 18.98 0.91 -0.54
C LEU A 229 19.26 1.89 0.60
N GLY A 230 18.71 1.63 1.79
CA GLY A 230 18.72 2.60 2.89
C GLY A 230 18.35 2.00 4.25
N PRO A 231 18.40 2.81 5.32
CA PRO A 231 18.02 2.41 6.67
C PRO A 231 16.49 2.35 6.85
N TYR A 232 15.81 1.52 6.04
CA TYR A 232 14.36 1.25 6.15
C TYR A 232 13.97 0.51 7.42
N PHE A 233 14.91 -0.21 8.04
CA PHE A 233 14.69 -0.99 9.25
C PHE A 233 15.55 -0.47 10.40
N THR A 234 15.12 -0.75 11.62
CA THR A 234 15.81 -0.38 12.86
C THR A 234 16.03 -1.61 13.74
N ASP A 235 17.18 -1.66 14.39
CA ASP A 235 17.49 -2.67 15.42
C ASP A 235 16.97 -2.27 16.81
N THR A 236 16.38 -1.08 16.93
CA THR A 236 15.87 -0.53 18.20
C THR A 236 14.67 -1.32 18.72
N TYR A 237 13.83 -1.81 17.80
CA TYR A 237 12.62 -2.56 18.11
C TYR A 237 12.61 -3.90 17.36
N ARG A 238 11.75 -4.81 17.78
CA ARG A 238 11.55 -6.11 17.13
C ARG A 238 10.08 -6.39 17.01
N THR A 239 9.65 -6.88 15.86
CA THR A 239 8.30 -7.42 15.69
C THR A 239 8.36 -8.96 15.76
N PRO A 240 7.24 -9.64 16.01
CA PRO A 240 7.19 -11.10 15.93
C PRO A 240 7.47 -11.65 14.52
N TRP A 241 7.34 -10.82 13.48
CA TRP A 241 7.36 -11.24 12.07
C TRP A 241 8.63 -10.84 11.32
N GLY A 242 9.46 -9.95 11.88
CA GLY A 242 10.69 -9.50 11.23
C GLY A 242 11.37 -8.32 11.91
N SER A 243 12.24 -7.66 11.15
CA SER A 243 12.86 -6.40 11.58
C SER A 243 11.80 -5.30 11.61
N ALA A 244 11.83 -4.46 12.65
CA ALA A 244 10.92 -3.32 12.74
C ALA A 244 11.28 -2.27 11.67
N ILE A 245 10.25 -1.65 11.08
CA ILE A 245 10.42 -0.54 10.14
C ILE A 245 10.85 0.72 10.91
N ASN A 246 11.77 1.49 10.34
CA ASN A 246 12.35 2.68 10.95
C ASN A 246 11.44 3.90 10.77
N TYR A 247 10.54 4.16 11.74
CA TYR A 247 9.63 5.31 11.69
C TYR A 247 10.02 6.50 12.58
N ASP A 248 10.93 6.32 13.53
CA ASP A 248 11.35 7.33 14.50
C ASP A 248 12.87 7.44 14.71
N GLY A 249 13.66 6.60 14.04
CA GLY A 249 15.11 6.62 14.10
C GLY A 249 15.75 7.61 13.12
N PRO A 250 17.08 7.65 13.05
CA PRO A 250 17.79 8.45 12.06
C PRO A 250 17.31 8.13 10.64
N GLU A 251 17.12 9.17 9.83
CA GLU A 251 16.68 9.04 8.43
C GLU A 251 15.32 8.35 8.24
N SER A 252 14.42 8.43 9.24
CA SER A 252 13.08 7.83 9.15
C SER A 252 12.10 8.62 8.27
N ASP A 253 12.31 9.92 8.03
CA ASP A 253 11.35 10.74 7.25
C ASP A 253 11.06 10.17 5.84
N PRO A 254 12.05 9.74 5.03
CA PRO A 254 11.80 9.07 3.76
C PRO A 254 11.09 7.71 3.89
N VAL A 255 11.31 6.98 5.00
CA VAL A 255 10.66 5.70 5.30
C VAL A 255 9.17 5.91 5.63
N ARG A 256 8.87 6.93 6.44
CA ARG A 256 7.50 7.39 6.69
C ARG A 256 6.84 7.82 5.39
N HIS A 257 7.53 8.64 4.58
CA HIS A 257 7.02 9.10 3.29
C HIS A 257 6.70 7.93 2.35
N PHE A 258 7.54 6.89 2.30
CA PHE A 258 7.29 5.68 1.51
C PHE A 258 5.95 5.01 1.89
N VAL A 259 5.69 4.83 3.18
CA VAL A 259 4.46 4.17 3.65
C VAL A 259 3.23 5.07 3.54
N ILE A 260 3.35 6.36 3.86
CA ILE A 260 2.25 7.33 3.69
C ILE A 260 1.89 7.44 2.21
N SER A 261 2.87 7.49 1.31
CA SER A 261 2.63 7.46 -0.15
C SER A 261 1.91 6.19 -0.59
N ASN A 262 2.17 5.04 0.03
CA ASN A 262 1.46 3.81 -0.26
C ASN A 262 -0.01 3.85 0.18
N ALA A 263 -0.29 4.37 1.38
CA ALA A 263 -1.67 4.52 1.86
C ALA A 263 -2.49 5.42 0.92
N VAL A 264 -1.91 6.55 0.51
CA VAL A 264 -2.56 7.47 -0.45
C VAL A 264 -2.69 6.84 -1.84
N TYR A 265 -1.70 6.05 -2.27
CA TYR A 265 -1.71 5.34 -3.55
C TYR A 265 -2.90 4.39 -3.71
N TRP A 266 -3.23 3.61 -2.68
CA TRP A 266 -4.40 2.73 -2.72
C TRP A 266 -5.71 3.51 -2.89
N THR A 267 -5.87 4.61 -2.15
CA THR A 267 -7.04 5.49 -2.25
C THR A 267 -7.13 6.18 -3.62
N HIS A 268 -6.00 6.68 -4.13
CA HIS A 268 -5.96 7.45 -5.37
C HIS A 268 -6.01 6.60 -6.63
N GLU A 269 -5.12 5.62 -6.76
CA GLU A 269 -4.90 4.92 -8.03
C GLU A 269 -5.82 3.71 -8.20
N TYR A 270 -6.21 3.09 -7.10
CA TYR A 270 -7.09 1.91 -7.08
C TYR A 270 -8.48 2.20 -6.56
N HIS A 271 -8.75 3.45 -6.21
CA HIS A 271 -10.04 3.89 -5.68
C HIS A 271 -10.49 3.09 -4.44
N ILE A 272 -9.58 2.68 -3.55
CA ILE A 272 -9.96 1.99 -2.30
C ILE A 272 -10.73 2.94 -1.37
N ASP A 273 -11.81 2.46 -0.73
CA ASP A 273 -12.71 3.25 0.14
C ASP A 273 -12.30 3.22 1.60
N ALA A 274 -11.57 2.19 2.04
CA ALA A 274 -11.00 2.17 3.37
C ALA A 274 -9.71 1.35 3.43
N LEU A 275 -8.81 1.74 4.34
CA LEU A 275 -7.65 0.94 4.69
C LEU A 275 -7.88 0.29 6.05
N ARG A 276 -7.65 -1.02 6.15
CA ARG A 276 -7.51 -1.72 7.44
C ARG A 276 -6.01 -1.88 7.70
N LEU A 277 -5.51 -1.27 8.77
CA LEU A 277 -4.11 -1.28 9.13
C LEU A 277 -3.81 -2.49 10.03
N ASP A 278 -3.01 -3.42 9.52
CA ASP A 278 -2.60 -4.62 10.23
C ASP A 278 -1.67 -4.32 11.42
N ALA A 279 -1.94 -5.01 12.52
CA ALA A 279 -1.19 -5.08 13.76
C ALA A 279 -0.53 -3.76 14.14
N ILE A 280 -1.34 -2.71 14.37
CA ILE A 280 -0.80 -1.36 14.60
C ILE A 280 0.05 -1.27 15.87
N HIS A 281 -0.07 -2.24 16.78
CA HIS A 281 0.77 -2.38 17.96
C HIS A 281 2.22 -2.79 17.63
N GLY A 282 2.48 -3.29 16.42
CA GLY A 282 3.81 -3.52 15.85
C GLY A 282 4.41 -2.31 15.12
N ILE A 283 3.67 -1.20 15.00
CA ILE A 283 4.15 0.06 14.42
C ILE A 283 4.79 0.89 15.53
N PHE A 284 6.12 0.81 15.64
CA PHE A 284 6.87 1.59 16.62
C PHE A 284 7.23 2.96 16.07
N ASP A 285 6.59 4.00 16.62
CA ASP A 285 6.90 5.38 16.30
C ASP A 285 6.65 6.30 17.50
N PHE A 286 7.72 6.80 18.10
CA PHE A 286 7.64 7.73 19.24
C PHE A 286 7.94 9.18 18.84
N SER A 287 7.80 9.51 17.55
CA SER A 287 7.86 10.88 17.04
C SER A 287 6.77 11.76 17.65
N ALA A 288 6.97 13.09 17.61
CA ALA A 288 5.99 14.06 18.13
C ALA A 288 4.59 13.90 17.50
N LYS A 289 4.55 13.46 16.24
CA LYS A 289 3.35 13.06 15.52
C LYS A 289 3.49 11.61 15.08
N HIS A 290 2.58 10.76 15.55
CA HIS A 290 2.61 9.32 15.27
C HIS A 290 2.25 9.03 13.81
N LEU A 291 2.85 8.02 13.20
CA LEU A 291 2.65 7.60 11.81
C LEU A 291 1.17 7.36 11.49
N LEU A 292 0.45 6.70 12.40
CA LEU A 292 -1.00 6.48 12.28
C LEU A 292 -1.79 7.78 12.08
N GLN A 293 -1.42 8.86 12.79
CA GLN A 293 -2.05 10.16 12.59
C GLN A 293 -1.69 10.75 11.22
N ASP A 294 -0.42 10.62 10.78
CA ASP A 294 -0.01 11.06 9.45
C ASP A 294 -0.73 10.31 8.33
N ILE A 295 -0.88 8.98 8.44
CA ILE A 295 -1.62 8.15 7.50
C ILE A 295 -3.09 8.58 7.45
N GLY A 296 -3.74 8.72 8.61
CA GLY A 296 -5.14 9.15 8.70
C GLY A 296 -5.36 10.51 8.03
N GLU A 297 -4.57 11.51 8.40
CA GLU A 297 -4.67 12.85 7.81
C GLU A 297 -4.41 12.84 6.29
N ALA A 298 -3.42 12.09 5.81
CA ALA A 298 -3.09 12.02 4.39
C ALA A 298 -4.19 11.33 3.56
N VAL A 299 -4.73 10.20 4.04
CA VAL A 299 -5.82 9.47 3.39
C VAL A 299 -7.10 10.30 3.38
N HIS A 300 -7.44 10.97 4.49
CA HIS A 300 -8.62 11.84 4.56
C HIS A 300 -8.49 13.05 3.64
N ALA A 301 -7.31 13.68 3.58
CA ALA A 301 -7.04 14.78 2.67
C ALA A 301 -7.20 14.34 1.20
N GLU A 302 -6.76 13.13 0.86
CA GLU A 302 -6.93 12.58 -0.47
C GLU A 302 -8.39 12.24 -0.79
N GLY A 303 -9.13 11.65 0.16
CA GLY A 303 -10.58 11.45 0.03
C GLY A 303 -11.32 12.77 -0.25
N GLN A 304 -10.99 13.83 0.49
CA GLN A 304 -11.54 15.17 0.25
C GLN A 304 -11.21 15.69 -1.15
N ARG A 305 -9.97 15.49 -1.63
CA ARG A 305 -9.54 15.90 -2.98
C ARG A 305 -10.31 15.16 -4.08
N LEU A 306 -10.61 13.89 -3.85
CA LEU A 306 -11.39 13.03 -4.74
C LEU A 306 -12.90 13.19 -4.60
N ASN A 307 -13.36 14.01 -3.63
CA ASN A 307 -14.77 14.10 -3.24
C ASN A 307 -15.38 12.73 -2.92
N ARG A 308 -14.63 11.91 -2.17
CA ARG A 308 -15.01 10.57 -1.70
C ARG A 308 -14.84 10.49 -0.19
N GLU A 309 -15.76 9.79 0.45
CA GLU A 309 -15.66 9.38 1.84
C GLU A 309 -14.72 8.17 1.92
N VAL A 310 -13.60 8.33 2.63
CA VAL A 310 -12.53 7.32 2.74
C VAL A 310 -12.17 7.15 4.21
N HIS A 311 -12.07 5.90 4.66
CA HIS A 311 -11.85 5.57 6.07
C HIS A 311 -10.50 4.88 6.32
N VAL A 312 -10.02 4.98 7.55
CA VAL A 312 -8.87 4.22 8.05
C VAL A 312 -9.29 3.51 9.32
N ILE A 313 -9.14 2.19 9.35
CA ILE A 313 -9.53 1.27 10.41
C ILE A 313 -8.27 0.59 10.93
N ALA A 314 -8.10 0.46 12.24
CA ALA A 314 -6.92 -0.17 12.83
C ALA A 314 -7.22 -1.54 13.43
N GLU A 315 -6.34 -2.52 13.25
CA GLU A 315 -6.29 -3.72 14.10
C GLU A 315 -5.37 -3.48 15.29
N SER A 316 -5.93 -3.55 16.52
CA SER A 316 -5.16 -3.30 17.73
C SER A 316 -5.62 -4.13 18.92
N ASP A 317 -4.67 -4.82 19.55
CA ASP A 317 -4.86 -5.53 20.82
C ASP A 317 -4.63 -4.63 22.05
N LEU A 318 -4.39 -3.33 21.86
CA LEU A 318 -4.02 -2.42 22.95
C LEU A 318 -5.24 -1.88 23.71
N ASN A 319 -6.44 -1.99 23.14
CA ASN A 319 -7.65 -1.33 23.64
C ASN A 319 -7.46 0.18 23.92
N ASP A 320 -6.61 0.85 23.13
CA ASP A 320 -6.29 2.26 23.31
C ASP A 320 -7.24 3.17 22.53
N ALA A 321 -8.16 3.82 23.25
CA ALA A 321 -9.10 4.76 22.65
C ALA A 321 -8.43 5.96 21.94
N ARG A 322 -7.13 6.20 22.15
CA ARG A 322 -6.37 7.23 21.42
C ARG A 322 -6.39 7.01 19.91
N ILE A 323 -6.44 5.75 19.46
CA ILE A 323 -6.44 5.39 18.04
C ILE A 323 -7.59 6.08 17.28
N ILE A 324 -8.80 5.98 17.82
CA ILE A 324 -10.02 6.53 17.21
C ILE A 324 -10.44 7.89 17.78
N SER A 325 -9.80 8.36 18.85
CA SER A 325 -10.13 9.66 19.42
C SER A 325 -9.79 10.80 18.46
N PRO A 326 -10.59 11.89 18.42
CA PRO A 326 -10.28 13.04 17.58
C PRO A 326 -8.91 13.65 17.91
N ILE A 327 -8.23 14.16 16.89
CA ILE A 327 -6.93 14.85 17.01
C ILE A 327 -7.01 16.04 17.98
N SER A 328 -8.13 16.77 17.98
CA SER A 328 -8.39 17.88 18.91
C SER A 328 -8.41 17.48 20.39
N ARG A 329 -8.51 16.18 20.69
CA ARG A 329 -8.43 15.60 22.04
C ARG A 329 -7.18 14.75 22.26
N GLY A 330 -6.18 14.84 21.37
CA GLY A 330 -4.91 14.11 21.48
C GLY A 330 -4.93 12.67 20.94
N GLY A 331 -5.99 12.28 20.21
CA GLY A 331 -6.04 11.01 19.49
C GLY A 331 -5.44 11.07 18.09
N TYR A 332 -5.44 9.95 17.38
CA TYR A 332 -4.93 9.84 16.00
C TYR A 332 -6.02 10.10 14.95
N GLY A 333 -7.30 10.07 15.33
CA GLY A 333 -8.42 10.41 14.45
C GLY A 333 -8.75 9.34 13.41
N LEU A 334 -8.36 8.07 13.60
CA LEU A 334 -8.79 6.99 12.73
C LEU A 334 -10.29 6.72 12.89
N ASN A 335 -10.93 6.19 11.85
CA ASN A 335 -12.38 6.07 11.77
C ASN A 335 -12.93 4.90 12.58
N GLY A 336 -12.14 3.83 12.74
CA GLY A 336 -12.54 2.63 13.47
C GLY A 336 -11.36 1.83 13.98
N GLN A 337 -11.66 0.85 14.83
CA GLN A 337 -10.71 -0.16 15.27
C GLN A 337 -11.41 -1.52 15.37
N TRP A 338 -10.69 -2.60 15.07
CA TRP A 338 -11.12 -3.93 15.46
C TRP A 338 -11.09 -4.05 16.99
N SER A 339 -12.06 -4.80 17.52
CA SER A 339 -12.28 -4.95 18.96
C SER A 339 -12.44 -6.43 19.28
N ASP A 340 -11.31 -7.13 19.29
CA ASP A 340 -11.27 -8.58 19.39
C ASP A 340 -11.82 -9.10 20.71
N ASP A 341 -11.85 -8.27 21.77
CA ASP A 341 -12.50 -8.60 23.05
C ASP A 341 -13.95 -9.08 22.87
N PHE A 342 -14.70 -8.54 21.91
CA PHE A 342 -16.05 -9.03 21.61
C PHE A 342 -16.02 -10.46 21.06
N HIS A 343 -15.14 -10.73 20.09
CA HIS A 343 -14.94 -12.05 19.52
C HIS A 343 -14.45 -13.04 20.58
N HIS A 344 -13.40 -12.69 21.32
CA HIS A 344 -12.79 -13.51 22.37
C HIS A 344 -13.81 -13.88 23.45
N ALA A 345 -14.58 -12.91 23.94
CA ALA A 345 -15.62 -13.16 24.93
C ALA A 345 -16.70 -14.12 24.39
N LEU A 346 -17.16 -13.92 23.15
CA LEU A 346 -18.18 -14.77 22.54
C LEU A 346 -17.66 -16.20 22.33
N HIS A 347 -16.45 -16.35 21.77
CA HIS A 347 -15.80 -17.66 21.57
C HIS A 347 -15.64 -18.39 22.89
N ALA A 348 -15.03 -17.75 23.91
CA ALA A 348 -14.83 -18.34 25.22
C ALA A 348 -16.14 -18.78 25.89
N VAL A 349 -17.23 -18.02 25.71
CA VAL A 349 -18.56 -18.38 26.24
C VAL A 349 -19.13 -19.61 25.52
N LEU A 350 -19.00 -19.68 24.19
CA LEU A 350 -19.60 -20.73 23.36
C LEU A 350 -18.79 -22.04 23.38
N THR A 351 -17.46 -21.98 23.28
CA THR A 351 -16.59 -23.15 23.15
C THR A 351 -16.05 -23.66 24.49
N LYS A 352 -16.09 -22.83 25.54
CA LYS A 352 -15.46 -23.06 26.84
C LYS A 352 -13.93 -23.14 26.79
N GLU A 353 -13.31 -22.73 25.70
CA GLU A 353 -11.85 -22.60 25.60
C GLU A 353 -11.32 -21.50 26.55
N ARG A 354 -10.19 -21.77 27.21
CA ARG A 354 -9.56 -20.92 28.24
C ARG A 354 -8.03 -20.96 28.14
N LYS A 355 -7.50 -20.94 26.92
CA LYS A 355 -6.05 -21.00 26.67
C LYS A 355 -5.66 -19.85 25.77
N GLY A 356 -4.47 -19.27 26.01
CA GLY A 356 -3.97 -18.17 25.18
C GLY A 356 -4.81 -16.92 25.36
N TYR A 357 -5.33 -16.35 24.27
CA TYR A 357 -6.12 -15.12 24.29
C TYR A 357 -7.49 -15.23 24.97
N TYR A 358 -7.94 -16.44 25.33
CA TYR A 358 -9.26 -16.71 25.91
C TYR A 358 -9.26 -16.94 27.44
N GLU A 359 -8.14 -16.68 28.12
CA GLU A 359 -7.98 -16.90 29.57
C GLU A 359 -8.77 -15.94 30.46
#